data_AF-A0A498MC83-F1
#
_entry.id   AF-A0A498MC83-F1
#
_cell.length_a   1.000
_cell.length_b   1.000
_cell.length_c   1.000
_cell.angle_alpha   90.00
_cell.angle_beta   90.00
_cell.angle_gamma   90.00
#
_symmetry.space_group_name_H-M   'P 1'
#
loop_
_entity.id
_entity.type
_entity.pdbx_description
1 polymer ?
#
loop_
_entity_poly.entity_id
_entity_poly.type
_entity_poly.pdbx_seq_one_letter_code
_entity_poly.pdbx_strand_id
1 'polypeptide(L)'
;MLFKGPQRLTEIMGFSEKGVEEYFQKFFQNEELFRKAYACVRSNETLITTCSTPVICWIICIVMRERFSDCADVTSGLDTTTSIYVDFVSTLLEHHCQGLSQSVPEMLRSLGQLAERGMLEDQVLFDEKTVYDTISDPVGNSFLCKFLSKKRIRKETMFSFTHLSFQEFFTALYYVLLDEEESQRKVKVLLHNVERGWAVTCWSDRDFSKADVEVRHAKLLQPVILFLCGLCKKEWISSFFEKHNMTLSINIEAQLKEWINQCLQRYQNEHLLFILHCLYELHEKSFVGKVLEHLVLIHLSNTALKRTDCWVLRYCLMCFEHVRNVKLHATSDNPKMLQPDLLWFVCAHAGQFQCSLTSLVFVMEGEGEVLYRVVSWDPRLLDGLGQMQPAGPLYNIDCFNGTISGLHLPHCEIISEENKDSLTIARFTGGNVEIMKPFKTETFECNYGPNYHPTYEVFVDVNIKEIRLSLLDKTGREVWEPRRIPLTECEFVKKHRDKLIQRVSSVMTVADGLRAKDMIPDEMYNKVHAAEPRQEKTRLLLDALDSGGAAVKAEFCRLLKENEHYLVDELEPGPSRPQ
;
A
#
# COMPACT_ATOMS: atom_id res chain seq x y z
N MET A 1 -12.08 -33.78 14.53
CA MET A 1 -11.80 -33.62 13.09
C MET A 1 -11.13 -32.27 12.91
N LEU A 2 -9.82 -32.24 12.62
CA LEU A 2 -9.11 -31.02 12.25
C LEU A 2 -9.62 -30.58 10.88
N PHE A 3 -10.46 -29.55 10.82
CA PHE A 3 -10.83 -28.93 9.56
C PHE A 3 -9.55 -28.38 8.92
N LYS A 4 -9.14 -28.97 7.78
CA LYS A 4 -8.06 -28.41 6.96
C LYS A 4 -8.45 -26.97 6.62
N GLY A 5 -7.60 -26.02 6.98
CA GLY A 5 -7.75 -24.62 6.59
C GLY A 5 -7.85 -24.48 5.06
N PRO A 6 -8.32 -23.32 4.57
CA PRO A 6 -8.48 -23.07 3.14
C PRO A 6 -7.16 -23.33 2.40
N GLN A 7 -7.20 -24.14 1.34
CA GLN A 7 -6.00 -24.50 0.56
C GLN A 7 -5.45 -23.34 -0.27
N ARG A 8 -6.29 -22.34 -0.56
CA ARG A 8 -5.96 -21.15 -1.35
C ARG A 8 -6.76 -19.96 -0.84
N LEU A 9 -6.09 -18.81 -0.76
CA LEU A 9 -6.70 -17.51 -0.52
C LEU A 9 -6.56 -16.70 -1.82
N THR A 10 -7.60 -15.96 -2.19
CA THR A 10 -7.56 -15.06 -3.35
C THR A 10 -8.28 -13.79 -2.96
N GLU A 11 -7.60 -12.65 -3.12
CA GLU A 11 -8.18 -11.34 -2.88
C GLU A 11 -8.64 -10.72 -4.20
N ILE A 12 -9.83 -10.09 -4.18
CA ILE A 12 -10.38 -9.36 -5.32
C ILE A 12 -10.05 -7.88 -5.15
N MET A 13 -9.10 -7.38 -5.95
CA MET A 13 -8.54 -6.03 -5.82
C MET A 13 -9.42 -4.92 -6.44
N GLY A 14 -10.49 -5.28 -7.15
CA GLY A 14 -11.38 -4.33 -7.82
C GLY A 14 -10.93 -3.97 -9.24
N PHE A 15 -11.38 -2.82 -9.74
CA PHE A 15 -11.07 -2.32 -11.07
C PHE A 15 -9.71 -1.61 -11.11
N SER A 16 -8.97 -1.84 -12.19
CA SER A 16 -7.90 -0.93 -12.61
C SER A 16 -8.51 0.38 -13.14
N GLU A 17 -7.70 1.43 -13.32
CA GLU A 17 -8.19 2.68 -13.94
C GLU A 17 -8.80 2.41 -15.33
N LYS A 18 -8.15 1.57 -16.14
CA LYS A 18 -8.71 1.09 -17.40
C LYS A 18 -10.03 0.32 -17.20
N GLY A 19 -10.12 -0.51 -16.16
CA GLY A 19 -11.36 -1.20 -15.81
C GLY A 19 -12.50 -0.24 -15.45
N VAL A 20 -12.19 0.88 -14.77
CA VAL A 20 -13.16 1.94 -14.49
C VAL A 20 -13.62 2.59 -15.81
N GLU A 21 -12.71 2.94 -16.70
CA GLU A 21 -13.04 3.49 -18.02
C GLU A 21 -13.96 2.55 -18.83
N GLU A 22 -13.61 1.28 -18.93
CA GLU A 22 -14.41 0.26 -19.61
C GLU A 22 -15.80 0.08 -18.98
N TYR A 23 -15.89 0.18 -17.66
CA TYR A 23 -17.17 0.12 -16.94
C TYR A 23 -18.04 1.33 -17.28
N PHE A 24 -17.48 2.54 -17.23
CA PHE A 24 -18.19 3.78 -17.58
C PHE A 24 -18.71 3.72 -19.02
N GLN A 25 -17.87 3.28 -19.96
CA GLN A 25 -18.26 3.12 -21.36
C GLN A 25 -19.46 2.15 -21.52
N LYS A 26 -19.41 0.99 -20.86
CA LYS A 26 -20.50 0.00 -20.88
C LYS A 26 -21.78 0.49 -20.19
N PHE A 27 -21.64 1.28 -19.13
CA PHE A 27 -22.77 1.78 -18.36
C PHE A 27 -23.56 2.84 -19.13
N PHE A 28 -22.87 3.86 -19.67
CA PHE A 28 -23.55 4.98 -20.32
C PHE A 28 -24.04 4.66 -21.73
N GLN A 29 -23.34 3.78 -22.48
CA GLN A 29 -23.65 3.38 -23.87
C GLN A 29 -23.72 4.53 -24.90
N ASN A 30 -23.73 5.78 -24.45
CA ASN A 30 -23.65 7.01 -25.22
C ASN A 30 -22.25 7.60 -25.04
N GLU A 31 -21.55 7.79 -26.16
CA GLU A 31 -20.14 8.20 -26.17
C GLU A 31 -19.92 9.61 -25.58
N GLU A 32 -20.86 10.54 -25.77
CA GLU A 32 -20.75 11.91 -25.25
C GLU A 32 -20.94 11.93 -23.73
N LEU A 33 -21.98 11.25 -23.24
CA LEU A 33 -22.24 11.13 -21.81
C LEU A 33 -21.11 10.39 -21.09
N PHE A 34 -20.62 9.30 -21.67
CA PHE A 34 -19.45 8.57 -21.19
C PHE A 34 -18.24 9.49 -21.04
N ARG A 35 -17.84 10.18 -22.11
CA ARG A 35 -16.63 11.04 -22.09
C ARG A 35 -16.76 12.16 -21.07
N LYS A 36 -17.93 12.79 -20.99
CA LYS A 36 -18.20 13.86 -20.01
C LYS A 36 -18.09 13.32 -18.58
N ALA A 37 -18.82 12.26 -18.24
CA ALA A 37 -18.83 11.70 -16.89
C ALA A 37 -17.46 11.15 -16.47
N TYR A 38 -16.77 10.41 -17.36
CA TYR A 38 -15.46 9.87 -17.06
C TYR A 38 -14.41 10.96 -16.88
N ALA A 39 -14.45 12.03 -17.70
CA ALA A 39 -13.56 13.17 -17.52
C ALA A 39 -13.75 13.86 -16.16
N CYS A 40 -15.00 14.01 -15.68
CA CYS A 40 -15.29 14.54 -14.34
C CYS A 40 -14.61 13.71 -13.26
N VAL A 41 -14.85 12.39 -13.27
CA VAL A 41 -14.32 11.48 -12.25
C VAL A 41 -12.80 11.39 -12.33
N ARG A 42 -12.24 11.32 -13.53
CA ARG A 42 -10.78 11.27 -13.75
C ARG A 42 -10.07 12.54 -13.27
N SER A 43 -10.73 13.70 -13.35
CA SER A 43 -10.14 14.96 -12.87
C SER A 43 -10.05 15.06 -11.34
N ASN A 44 -10.74 14.19 -10.61
CA ASN A 44 -10.72 14.12 -9.15
C ASN A 44 -10.05 12.82 -8.69
N GLU A 45 -8.81 12.93 -8.20
CA GLU A 45 -7.99 11.78 -7.76
C GLU A 45 -8.67 10.91 -6.70
N THR A 46 -9.42 11.51 -5.78
CA THR A 46 -10.20 10.78 -4.78
C THR A 46 -11.28 9.93 -5.44
N LEU A 47 -12.02 10.50 -6.38
CA LEU A 47 -13.13 9.81 -7.05
C LEU A 47 -12.65 8.68 -7.95
N ILE A 48 -11.64 8.92 -8.80
CA ILE A 48 -11.08 7.87 -9.67
C ILE A 48 -10.47 6.73 -8.84
N THR A 49 -9.84 7.06 -7.70
CA THR A 49 -9.31 6.09 -6.75
C THR A 49 -10.43 5.23 -6.17
N THR A 50 -11.47 5.85 -5.65
CA THR A 50 -12.56 5.14 -4.96
C THR A 50 -13.41 4.31 -5.95
N CYS A 51 -13.51 4.74 -7.21
CA CYS A 51 -14.13 3.98 -8.31
C CYS A 51 -13.42 2.66 -8.65
N SER A 52 -12.22 2.41 -8.11
CA SER A 52 -11.63 1.06 -8.15
C SER A 52 -12.52 0.03 -7.46
N THR A 53 -13.38 0.46 -6.53
CA THR A 53 -14.41 -0.39 -5.91
C THR A 53 -15.66 -0.45 -6.81
N PRO A 54 -16.08 -1.62 -7.32
CA PRO A 54 -17.17 -1.71 -8.30
C PRO A 54 -18.50 -1.10 -7.86
N VAL A 55 -18.90 -1.27 -6.59
CA VAL A 55 -20.16 -0.67 -6.09
C VAL A 55 -20.10 0.86 -6.07
N ILE A 56 -18.93 1.44 -5.74
CA ILE A 56 -18.74 2.90 -5.78
C ILE A 56 -18.74 3.40 -7.22
N CYS A 57 -18.06 2.69 -8.13
CA CYS A 57 -18.08 2.98 -9.56
C CYS A 57 -19.51 3.02 -10.11
N TRP A 58 -20.35 2.05 -9.72
CA TRP A 58 -21.77 2.02 -10.06
C TRP A 58 -22.55 3.20 -9.47
N ILE A 59 -22.36 3.50 -8.17
CA ILE A 59 -23.00 4.64 -7.50
C ILE A 59 -22.69 5.96 -8.24
N ILE A 60 -21.42 6.22 -8.51
CA ILE A 60 -20.98 7.44 -9.19
C ILE A 60 -21.57 7.53 -10.60
N CYS A 61 -21.62 6.41 -11.34
CA CYS A 61 -22.27 6.40 -12.65
C CYS A 61 -23.75 6.78 -12.58
N ILE A 62 -24.48 6.32 -11.55
CA ILE A 62 -25.89 6.69 -11.33
C ILE A 62 -25.99 8.19 -11.01
N VAL A 63 -25.21 8.70 -10.04
CA VAL A 63 -25.20 10.12 -9.67
C VAL A 63 -24.94 11.01 -10.89
N MET A 64 -23.89 10.70 -11.65
CA MET A 64 -23.54 11.43 -12.86
C MET A 64 -24.66 11.43 -13.88
N ARG A 65 -25.38 10.29 -14.02
CA ARG A 65 -26.50 10.17 -14.95
C ARG A 65 -27.67 11.08 -14.60
N GLU A 66 -28.04 11.16 -13.33
CA GLU A 66 -29.21 11.93 -12.91
C GLU A 66 -28.89 13.44 -12.79
N ARG A 67 -27.63 13.81 -12.52
CA ARG A 67 -27.19 15.21 -12.31
C ARG A 67 -26.31 15.78 -13.44
N PHE A 68 -26.44 15.28 -14.67
CA PHE A 68 -25.55 15.56 -15.81
C PHE A 68 -25.37 17.04 -16.24
N SER A 69 -26.11 17.99 -15.66
CA SER A 69 -26.04 19.40 -16.05
C SER A 69 -24.67 20.02 -15.75
N ASP A 70 -24.08 19.80 -14.57
CA ASP A 70 -22.87 20.54 -14.13
C ASP A 70 -21.80 19.66 -13.43
N CYS A 71 -20.81 19.21 -14.21
CA CYS A 71 -19.71 18.31 -13.79
C CYS A 71 -18.89 18.79 -12.57
N ALA A 72 -18.61 20.10 -12.49
CA ALA A 72 -17.81 20.68 -11.41
C ALA A 72 -18.59 20.75 -10.10
N ASP A 73 -19.92 20.93 -10.16
CA ASP A 73 -20.78 20.93 -8.98
C ASP A 73 -20.93 19.51 -8.43
N VAL A 74 -21.19 18.52 -9.30
CA VAL A 74 -21.40 17.12 -8.92
C VAL A 74 -20.18 16.47 -8.25
N THR A 75 -18.96 16.83 -8.65
CA THR A 75 -17.74 16.26 -8.07
C THR A 75 -17.24 17.01 -6.84
N SER A 76 -17.80 18.19 -6.55
CA SER A 76 -17.39 19.00 -5.41
C SER A 76 -17.88 18.38 -4.10
N GLY A 77 -16.98 18.22 -3.12
CA GLY A 77 -17.31 17.68 -1.79
C GLY A 77 -17.43 16.14 -1.70
N LEU A 78 -17.21 15.41 -2.80
CA LEU A 78 -17.16 13.94 -2.80
C LEU A 78 -15.78 13.39 -2.37
N ASP A 79 -15.31 13.86 -1.21
CA ASP A 79 -13.98 13.53 -0.70
C ASP A 79 -13.93 12.21 0.09
N THR A 80 -15.05 11.70 0.58
CA THR A 80 -15.07 10.50 1.43
C THR A 80 -16.07 9.47 0.92
N THR A 81 -15.97 8.23 1.41
CA THR A 81 -16.95 7.20 1.07
C THR A 81 -18.31 7.65 1.54
N THR A 82 -18.42 8.18 2.76
CA THR A 82 -19.71 8.64 3.30
C THR A 82 -20.33 9.76 2.47
N SER A 83 -19.54 10.73 1.99
CA SER A 83 -20.09 11.80 1.14
C SER A 83 -20.62 11.30 -0.19
N ILE A 84 -19.96 10.30 -0.79
CA ILE A 84 -20.48 9.62 -2.00
C ILE A 84 -21.82 8.92 -1.72
N TYR A 85 -21.97 8.23 -0.58
CA TYR A 85 -23.23 7.57 -0.24
C TYR A 85 -24.36 8.57 0.03
N VAL A 86 -24.09 9.66 0.76
CA VAL A 86 -25.13 10.65 1.02
C VAL A 86 -25.56 11.35 -0.26
N ASP A 87 -24.62 11.72 -1.14
CA ASP A 87 -24.97 12.34 -2.42
C ASP A 87 -25.80 11.40 -3.31
N PHE A 88 -25.45 10.11 -3.33
CA PHE A 88 -26.26 9.09 -3.99
C PHE A 88 -27.66 8.96 -3.41
N VAL A 89 -27.79 8.91 -2.08
CA VAL A 89 -29.09 8.84 -1.40
C VAL A 89 -29.91 10.09 -1.70
N SER A 90 -29.32 11.28 -1.63
CA SER A 90 -29.97 12.55 -2.02
C SER A 90 -30.48 12.47 -3.46
N THR A 91 -29.64 12.00 -4.39
CA THR A 91 -29.99 11.84 -5.80
C THR A 91 -31.16 10.87 -6.00
N LEU A 92 -31.16 9.72 -5.34
CA LEU A 92 -32.28 8.78 -5.44
C LEU A 92 -33.56 9.32 -4.81
N LEU A 93 -33.46 10.01 -3.68
CA LEU A 93 -34.62 10.65 -3.04
C LEU A 93 -35.27 11.68 -3.97
N GLU A 94 -34.45 12.45 -4.69
CA GLU A 94 -34.90 13.48 -5.61
C GLU A 94 -35.47 12.93 -6.91
N HIS A 95 -34.91 11.86 -7.48
CA HIS A 95 -35.28 11.43 -8.84
C HIS A 95 -36.10 10.13 -8.88
N HIS A 96 -36.01 9.28 -7.85
CA HIS A 96 -36.56 7.93 -7.87
C HIS A 96 -37.55 7.63 -6.74
N CYS A 97 -37.65 8.50 -5.72
CA CYS A 97 -38.52 8.30 -4.56
C CYS A 97 -39.70 9.28 -4.43
N GLN A 98 -39.88 10.23 -5.37
CA GLN A 98 -40.93 11.27 -5.28
C GLN A 98 -42.37 10.74 -5.26
N GLY A 99 -42.61 9.52 -5.77
CA GLY A 99 -43.93 8.90 -5.83
C GLY A 99 -44.33 8.06 -4.62
N LEU A 100 -43.45 7.96 -3.61
CA LEU A 100 -43.71 7.14 -2.42
C LEU A 100 -44.60 7.89 -1.43
N SER A 101 -45.50 7.16 -0.76
CA SER A 101 -46.53 7.75 0.11
C SER A 101 -45.99 8.31 1.44
N GLN A 102 -44.75 7.95 1.82
CA GLN A 102 -44.13 8.36 3.08
C GLN A 102 -43.27 9.61 2.89
N SER A 103 -43.19 10.45 3.93
CA SER A 103 -42.21 11.54 3.94
C SER A 103 -40.78 10.98 3.93
N VAL A 104 -39.83 11.75 3.38
CA VAL A 104 -38.41 11.34 3.32
C VAL A 104 -37.86 10.93 4.70
N PRO A 105 -38.07 11.70 5.80
CA PRO A 105 -37.56 11.30 7.11
C PRO A 105 -38.16 9.97 7.62
N GLU A 106 -39.45 9.72 7.39
CA GLU A 106 -40.11 8.47 7.79
C GLU A 106 -39.59 7.27 6.99
N MET A 107 -39.37 7.46 5.69
CA MET A 107 -38.81 6.44 4.81
C MET A 107 -37.38 6.07 5.23
N LEU A 108 -36.52 7.07 5.46
CA LEU A 108 -35.14 6.86 5.91
C LEU A 108 -35.10 6.18 7.29
N ARG A 109 -36.02 6.54 8.20
CA ARG A 109 -36.16 5.87 9.50
C ARG A 109 -36.57 4.41 9.35
N SER A 110 -37.53 4.12 8.46
CA SER A 110 -38.01 2.75 8.22
C SER A 110 -36.93 1.86 7.58
N LEU A 111 -36.19 2.38 6.61
CA LEU A 111 -35.01 1.72 6.02
C LEU A 111 -33.94 1.48 7.09
N GLY A 112 -33.68 2.49 7.93
CA GLY A 112 -32.74 2.43 9.04
C GLY A 112 -33.07 1.34 10.06
N GLN A 113 -34.35 1.19 10.43
CA GLN A 113 -34.81 0.14 11.34
C GLN A 113 -34.63 -1.26 10.76
N LEU A 114 -34.98 -1.46 9.48
CA LEU A 114 -34.77 -2.74 8.80
C LEU A 114 -33.27 -3.06 8.70
N ALA A 115 -32.47 -2.05 8.39
CA ALA A 115 -31.02 -2.17 8.27
C ALA A 115 -30.36 -2.54 9.60
N GLU A 116 -30.69 -1.84 10.69
CA GLU A 116 -30.19 -2.11 12.03
C GLU A 116 -30.50 -3.55 12.44
N ARG A 117 -31.76 -4.00 12.24
CA ARG A 117 -32.15 -5.38 12.55
C ARG A 117 -31.26 -6.37 11.81
N GLY A 118 -31.04 -6.15 10.51
CA GLY A 118 -30.14 -6.97 9.72
C GLY A 118 -28.70 -7.01 10.25
N MET A 119 -28.15 -5.85 10.66
CA MET A 119 -26.79 -5.79 11.21
C MET A 119 -26.67 -6.51 12.57
N LEU A 120 -27.67 -6.39 13.43
CA LEU A 120 -27.68 -7.05 14.76
C LEU A 120 -27.89 -8.57 14.65
N GLU A 121 -28.65 -9.02 13.67
CA GLU A 121 -29.01 -10.44 13.48
C GLU A 121 -28.10 -11.15 12.45
N ASP A 122 -27.08 -10.47 11.90
CA ASP A 122 -26.23 -10.97 10.80
C ASP A 122 -27.05 -11.47 9.60
N GLN A 123 -28.07 -10.69 9.25
CA GLN A 123 -29.07 -11.00 8.23
C GLN A 123 -29.01 -9.99 7.07
N VAL A 124 -28.84 -10.52 5.86
CA VAL A 124 -28.83 -9.74 4.60
C VAL A 124 -30.10 -9.96 3.77
N LEU A 125 -30.81 -11.08 4.01
CA LEU A 125 -32.04 -11.43 3.29
C LEU A 125 -33.23 -11.42 4.23
N PHE A 126 -34.20 -10.57 3.96
CA PHE A 126 -35.42 -10.40 4.76
C PHE A 126 -36.60 -11.08 4.07
N ASP A 127 -37.42 -11.78 4.84
CA ASP A 127 -38.66 -12.33 4.32
C ASP A 127 -39.69 -11.22 4.05
N GLU A 128 -40.60 -11.48 3.14
CA GLU A 128 -41.62 -10.51 2.72
C GLU A 128 -42.41 -9.92 3.89
N LYS A 129 -42.78 -10.73 4.89
CA LYS A 129 -43.57 -10.24 6.03
C LYS A 129 -42.78 -9.22 6.84
N THR A 130 -41.55 -9.57 7.22
CA THR A 130 -40.65 -8.68 7.98
C THR A 130 -40.49 -7.31 7.32
N VAL A 131 -40.40 -7.28 5.99
CA VAL A 131 -40.19 -6.05 5.22
C VAL A 131 -41.46 -5.22 5.18
N TYR A 132 -42.62 -5.82 4.87
CA TYR A 132 -43.90 -5.09 4.86
C TYR A 132 -44.35 -4.62 6.24
N ASP A 133 -43.92 -5.29 7.31
CA ASP A 133 -44.16 -4.84 8.70
C ASP A 133 -43.36 -3.56 9.04
N THR A 134 -42.31 -3.25 8.28
CA THR A 134 -41.39 -2.12 8.55
C THR A 134 -41.49 -1.02 7.49
N ILE A 135 -41.70 -1.37 6.21
CA ILE A 135 -41.64 -0.47 5.06
C ILE A 135 -42.98 -0.51 4.32
N SER A 136 -43.58 0.67 4.11
CA SER A 136 -44.92 0.78 3.53
C SER A 136 -45.00 0.40 2.04
N ASP A 137 -44.00 0.78 1.24
CA ASP A 137 -43.88 0.37 -0.17
C ASP A 137 -42.48 -0.16 -0.48
N PRO A 138 -42.21 -1.44 -0.19
CA PRO A 138 -40.90 -2.04 -0.41
C PRO A 138 -40.52 -2.23 -1.88
N VAL A 139 -41.50 -2.31 -2.79
CA VAL A 139 -41.26 -2.60 -4.21
C VAL A 139 -40.94 -1.33 -4.99
N GLY A 140 -41.58 -0.22 -4.64
CA GLY A 140 -41.23 1.11 -5.18
C GLY A 140 -39.94 1.70 -4.58
N ASN A 141 -39.40 1.11 -3.51
CA ASN A 141 -38.20 1.63 -2.85
C ASN A 141 -36.91 1.24 -3.58
N SER A 142 -36.22 2.24 -4.14
CA SER A 142 -35.01 2.06 -4.95
C SER A 142 -33.79 1.49 -4.20
N PHE A 143 -33.84 1.44 -2.86
CA PHE A 143 -32.77 0.88 -2.05
C PHE A 143 -32.93 -0.62 -1.75
N LEU A 144 -34.06 -1.21 -2.14
CA LEU A 144 -34.38 -2.62 -1.92
C LEU A 144 -34.46 -3.39 -3.24
N CYS A 145 -34.00 -4.64 -3.19
CA CYS A 145 -34.13 -5.60 -4.27
C CYS A 145 -35.08 -6.72 -3.85
N LYS A 146 -36.12 -6.97 -4.65
CA LYS A 146 -37.02 -8.12 -4.51
C LYS A 146 -36.52 -9.28 -5.35
N PHE A 147 -36.42 -10.47 -4.78
CA PHE A 147 -36.09 -11.69 -5.53
C PHE A 147 -36.83 -12.92 -5.01
N LEU A 148 -36.96 -13.92 -5.87
CA LEU A 148 -37.61 -15.20 -5.54
C LEU A 148 -36.57 -16.23 -5.13
N SER A 149 -36.53 -16.57 -3.85
CA SER A 149 -35.67 -17.63 -3.33
C SER A 149 -36.33 -19.00 -3.49
N LYS A 150 -35.60 -19.95 -4.09
CA LYS A 150 -36.04 -21.35 -4.20
C LYS A 150 -35.45 -22.15 -3.04
N LYS A 151 -36.24 -22.42 -2.00
CA LYS A 151 -35.91 -23.45 -1.00
C LYS A 151 -36.57 -24.76 -1.37
N ARG A 152 -35.82 -25.71 -1.95
CA ARG A 152 -36.14 -27.11 -2.32
C ARG A 152 -37.49 -27.39 -3.02
N ILE A 153 -38.63 -26.94 -2.49
CA ILE A 153 -40.00 -27.17 -2.98
C ILE A 153 -40.84 -25.87 -3.02
N ARG A 154 -40.51 -24.83 -2.22
CA ARG A 154 -41.30 -23.58 -2.12
C ARG A 154 -40.51 -22.39 -2.69
N LYS A 155 -41.22 -21.51 -3.41
CA LYS A 155 -40.73 -20.18 -3.76
C LYS A 155 -41.13 -19.23 -2.64
N GLU A 156 -40.14 -18.62 -2.01
CA GLU A 156 -40.34 -17.59 -0.98
C GLU A 156 -39.89 -16.24 -1.57
N THR A 157 -40.73 -15.23 -1.42
CA THR A 157 -40.34 -13.86 -1.73
C THR A 157 -39.40 -13.36 -0.64
N MET A 158 -38.24 -12.87 -1.06
CA MET A 158 -37.24 -12.28 -0.17
C MET A 158 -36.86 -10.89 -0.68
N PHE A 159 -36.39 -10.06 0.24
CA PHE A 159 -35.81 -8.76 -0.05
C PHE A 159 -34.39 -8.68 0.49
N SER A 160 -33.58 -7.83 -0.11
CA SER A 160 -32.31 -7.38 0.44
C SER A 160 -32.15 -5.89 0.14
N PHE A 161 -31.23 -5.22 0.82
CA PHE A 161 -30.71 -3.98 0.28
C PHE A 161 -29.99 -4.25 -1.05
N THR A 162 -29.94 -3.24 -1.93
CA THR A 162 -29.27 -3.35 -3.24
C THR A 162 -27.81 -3.79 -3.11
N HIS A 163 -27.16 -3.43 -2.01
CA HIS A 163 -25.85 -3.90 -1.60
C HIS A 163 -25.72 -3.84 -0.06
N LEU A 164 -24.89 -4.69 0.54
CA LEU A 164 -24.69 -4.73 1.99
C LEU A 164 -24.25 -3.37 2.56
N SER A 165 -23.43 -2.63 1.82
CA SER A 165 -23.00 -1.29 2.23
C SER A 165 -24.14 -0.29 2.41
N PHE A 166 -25.28 -0.45 1.72
CA PHE A 166 -26.45 0.37 1.99
C PHE A 166 -27.10 0.00 3.33
N GLN A 167 -27.11 -1.29 3.69
CA GLN A 167 -27.55 -1.73 5.02
C GLN A 167 -26.66 -1.12 6.12
N GLU A 168 -25.34 -1.15 5.91
CA GLU A 168 -24.37 -0.53 6.82
C GLU A 168 -24.59 0.99 6.94
N PHE A 169 -24.73 1.67 5.80
CA PHE A 169 -24.99 3.11 5.74
C PHE A 169 -26.31 3.51 6.39
N PHE A 170 -27.42 2.82 6.08
CA PHE A 170 -28.73 3.14 6.67
C PHE A 170 -28.78 2.86 8.16
N THR A 171 -28.00 1.90 8.67
CA THR A 171 -27.84 1.70 10.11
C THR A 171 -27.15 2.90 10.76
N ALA A 172 -26.07 3.40 10.15
CA ALA A 172 -25.38 4.59 10.65
C ALA A 172 -26.29 5.83 10.60
N LEU A 173 -26.96 6.05 9.46
CA LEU A 173 -27.91 7.16 9.28
C LEU A 173 -29.05 7.10 10.29
N TYR A 174 -29.57 5.90 10.57
CA TYR A 174 -30.61 5.69 11.58
C TYR A 174 -30.18 6.21 12.95
N TYR A 175 -28.97 5.89 13.41
CA TYR A 175 -28.50 6.30 14.72
C TYR A 175 -28.40 7.82 14.85
N VAL A 176 -28.01 8.53 13.79
CA VAL A 176 -27.93 10.01 13.80
C VAL A 176 -29.31 10.68 13.69
N LEU A 177 -30.34 9.95 13.24
CA LEU A 177 -31.73 10.42 13.13
C LEU A 177 -32.58 10.13 14.37
N LEU A 178 -32.04 9.41 15.36
CA LEU A 178 -32.69 9.17 16.65
C LEU A 178 -32.55 10.39 17.57
N ASP A 179 -33.35 10.41 18.63
CA ASP A 179 -33.15 11.38 19.71
C ASP A 179 -31.77 11.19 20.36
N GLU A 180 -31.28 12.23 21.03
CA GLU A 180 -29.91 12.27 21.55
C GLU A 180 -29.60 11.14 22.53
N GLU A 181 -30.53 10.79 23.42
CA GLU A 181 -30.32 9.76 24.43
C GLU A 181 -30.20 8.38 23.77
N GLU A 182 -31.14 8.04 22.90
CA GLU A 182 -31.14 6.76 22.20
C GLU A 182 -29.96 6.64 21.23
N SER A 183 -29.63 7.72 20.53
CA SER A 183 -28.48 7.81 19.63
C SER A 183 -27.16 7.48 20.34
N GLN A 184 -26.87 8.16 21.45
CA GLN A 184 -25.68 7.91 22.26
C GLN A 184 -25.64 6.47 22.79
N ARG A 185 -26.79 5.94 23.22
CA ARG A 185 -26.90 4.58 23.74
C ARG A 185 -26.56 3.56 22.66
N LYS A 186 -27.12 3.69 21.46
CA LYS A 186 -26.90 2.80 20.31
C LYS A 186 -25.45 2.83 19.85
N VAL A 187 -24.87 4.02 19.71
CA VAL A 187 -23.45 4.18 19.34
C VAL A 187 -22.54 3.57 20.40
N LYS A 188 -22.82 3.79 21.69
CA LYS A 188 -22.03 3.19 22.78
C LYS A 188 -21.99 1.66 22.69
N VAL A 189 -23.14 1.04 22.43
CA VAL A 189 -23.24 -0.43 22.27
C VAL A 189 -22.48 -0.90 21.03
N LEU A 190 -22.59 -0.18 19.92
CA LEU A 190 -21.86 -0.47 18.68
C LEU A 190 -20.34 -0.48 18.90
N LEU A 191 -19.81 0.61 19.47
CA LEU A 191 -18.37 0.76 19.73
C LEU A 191 -17.85 -0.32 20.68
N HIS A 192 -18.61 -0.62 21.74
CA HIS A 192 -18.28 -1.68 22.69
C HIS A 192 -18.24 -3.07 22.03
N ASN A 193 -19.20 -3.38 21.14
CA ASN A 193 -19.24 -4.66 20.46
C ASN A 193 -18.03 -4.86 19.53
N VAL A 194 -17.61 -3.80 18.83
CA VAL A 194 -16.42 -3.83 17.97
C VAL A 194 -15.15 -4.00 18.81
N GLU A 195 -14.99 -3.22 19.88
CA GLU A 195 -13.86 -3.38 20.80
C GLU A 195 -13.78 -4.77 21.43
N ARG A 196 -14.93 -5.36 21.78
CA ARG A 196 -14.96 -6.71 22.34
C ARG A 196 -14.43 -7.73 21.33
N GLY A 197 -14.84 -7.63 20.07
CA GLY A 197 -14.31 -8.49 19.01
C GLY A 197 -12.80 -8.30 18.79
N TRP A 198 -12.30 -7.06 18.85
CA TRP A 198 -10.86 -6.77 18.78
C TRP A 198 -10.08 -7.29 19.99
N ALA A 199 -10.62 -7.17 21.21
CA ALA A 199 -9.99 -7.74 22.40
C ALA A 199 -9.84 -9.27 22.27
N VAL A 200 -10.85 -9.92 21.68
CA VAL A 200 -10.84 -11.37 21.42
C VAL A 200 -9.86 -11.74 20.30
N THR A 201 -9.60 -10.89 19.28
CA THR A 201 -8.60 -11.19 18.24
C THR A 201 -7.20 -11.33 18.82
N CYS A 202 -6.87 -10.57 19.86
CA CYS A 202 -5.55 -10.53 20.48
C CYS A 202 -5.24 -11.70 21.46
N TRP A 203 -6.20 -12.58 21.78
CA TRP A 203 -5.96 -13.70 22.71
C TRP A 203 -5.51 -14.97 21.97
N SER A 204 -4.38 -15.53 22.42
CA SER A 204 -3.68 -16.66 21.78
C SER A 204 -4.26 -18.05 22.11
N ASP A 205 -5.05 -18.18 23.18
CA ASP A 205 -5.64 -19.45 23.63
C ASP A 205 -7.16 -19.40 23.41
N ARG A 206 -7.65 -19.98 22.30
CA ARG A 206 -9.05 -19.79 21.85
C ARG A 206 -9.87 -21.07 21.96
N ASP A 207 -11.06 -20.92 22.55
CA ASP A 207 -12.20 -21.80 22.29
C ASP A 207 -12.82 -21.40 20.94
N PHE A 208 -12.61 -22.22 19.91
CA PHE A 208 -12.77 -21.85 18.50
C PHE A 208 -14.17 -21.36 18.10
N SER A 209 -15.25 -21.68 18.82
CA SER A 209 -16.61 -21.37 18.33
C SER A 209 -17.15 -20.00 18.73
N LYS A 210 -16.90 -19.54 19.97
CA LYS A 210 -17.49 -18.29 20.49
C LYS A 210 -16.66 -17.07 20.09
N ALA A 211 -15.33 -17.22 20.11
CA ALA A 211 -14.40 -16.17 19.68
C ALA A 211 -14.61 -15.80 18.21
N ASP A 212 -14.78 -16.79 17.32
CA ASP A 212 -14.96 -16.55 15.89
C ASP A 212 -16.24 -15.78 15.55
N VAL A 213 -17.31 -15.96 16.32
CA VAL A 213 -18.57 -15.22 16.14
C VAL A 213 -18.39 -13.75 16.50
N GLU A 214 -17.76 -13.46 17.65
CA GLU A 214 -17.53 -12.07 18.09
C GLU A 214 -16.58 -11.33 17.15
N VAL A 215 -15.52 -11.98 16.67
CA VAL A 215 -14.58 -11.41 15.69
C VAL A 215 -15.29 -11.11 14.36
N ARG A 216 -16.10 -12.05 13.85
CA ARG A 216 -16.86 -11.81 12.61
C ARG A 216 -17.86 -10.68 12.77
N HIS A 217 -18.60 -10.66 13.87
CA HIS A 217 -19.59 -9.63 14.14
C HIS A 217 -18.96 -8.23 14.26
N ALA A 218 -17.79 -8.11 14.91
CA ALA A 218 -17.06 -6.85 14.96
C ALA A 218 -16.64 -6.35 13.56
N LYS A 219 -16.17 -7.25 12.68
CA LYS A 219 -15.85 -6.90 11.28
C LYS A 219 -17.06 -6.44 10.48
N LEU A 220 -18.23 -7.03 10.72
CA LEU A 220 -19.48 -6.62 10.07
C LEU A 220 -19.96 -5.23 10.53
N LEU A 221 -19.66 -4.85 11.78
CA LEU A 221 -20.09 -3.57 12.36
C LEU A 221 -19.13 -2.40 12.06
N GLN A 222 -17.89 -2.68 11.68
CA GLN A 222 -16.87 -1.67 11.37
C GLN A 222 -17.32 -0.64 10.30
N PRO A 223 -17.94 -1.03 9.18
CA PRO A 223 -18.44 -0.07 8.19
C PRO A 223 -19.49 0.91 8.73
N VAL A 224 -20.33 0.48 9.69
CA VAL A 224 -21.31 1.37 10.35
C VAL A 224 -20.58 2.50 11.09
N ILE A 225 -19.46 2.20 11.76
CA ILE A 225 -18.64 3.21 12.44
C ILE A 225 -18.01 4.17 11.43
N LEU A 226 -17.52 3.68 10.28
CA LEU A 226 -16.96 4.54 9.23
C LEU A 226 -17.98 5.54 8.72
N PHE A 227 -19.21 5.07 8.45
CA PHE A 227 -20.30 5.96 8.05
C PHE A 227 -20.69 6.94 9.16
N LEU A 228 -20.71 6.52 10.42
CA LEU A 228 -20.96 7.45 11.54
C LEU A 228 -19.89 8.55 11.62
N CYS A 229 -18.60 8.22 11.43
CA CYS A 229 -17.52 9.20 11.36
C CYS A 229 -17.77 10.23 10.25
N GLY A 230 -18.09 9.77 9.04
CA GLY A 230 -18.38 10.69 7.93
C GLY A 230 -19.65 11.50 8.14
N LEU A 231 -20.67 10.93 8.79
CA LEU A 231 -21.94 11.58 9.10
C LEU A 231 -21.83 12.67 10.19
N CYS A 232 -20.69 12.80 10.85
CA CYS A 232 -20.41 13.91 11.76
C CYS A 232 -19.86 15.17 11.05
N LYS A 233 -19.54 15.12 9.75
CA LYS A 233 -18.97 16.25 9.01
C LYS A 233 -20.03 17.33 8.69
N LYS A 234 -19.95 18.47 9.35
CA LYS A 234 -21.02 19.50 9.33
C LYS A 234 -21.27 20.19 7.98
N GLU A 235 -20.26 20.27 7.11
CA GLU A 235 -20.23 21.18 5.95
C GLU A 235 -21.27 20.91 4.85
N TRP A 236 -21.53 19.65 4.49
CA TRP A 236 -22.49 19.26 3.43
C TRP A 236 -23.65 18.41 3.97
N ILE A 237 -23.50 17.91 5.20
CA ILE A 237 -24.59 17.24 5.92
C ILE A 237 -25.66 18.26 6.29
N SER A 238 -25.28 19.49 6.65
CA SER A 238 -26.27 20.52 6.94
C SER A 238 -27.18 20.77 5.73
N SER A 239 -26.66 20.82 4.50
CA SER A 239 -27.50 21.00 3.31
C SER A 239 -28.40 19.77 3.03
N PHE A 240 -27.91 18.54 3.19
CA PHE A 240 -28.74 17.33 3.04
C PHE A 240 -29.85 17.24 4.10
N PHE A 241 -29.53 17.45 5.37
CA PHE A 241 -30.48 17.36 6.47
C PHE A 241 -31.48 18.52 6.46
N GLU A 242 -31.03 19.76 6.20
CA GLU A 242 -31.91 20.93 6.06
C GLU A 242 -32.87 20.78 4.88
N LYS A 243 -32.37 20.33 3.71
CA LYS A 243 -33.18 20.11 2.51
C LYS A 243 -34.34 19.13 2.74
N HIS A 244 -34.15 18.18 3.66
CA HIS A 244 -35.14 17.14 3.97
C HIS A 244 -35.81 17.31 5.35
N ASN A 245 -35.68 18.49 5.99
CA ASN A 245 -36.26 18.81 7.31
C ASN A 245 -35.88 17.80 8.41
N MET A 246 -34.63 17.35 8.43
CA MET A 246 -34.09 16.44 9.44
C MET A 246 -33.22 17.21 10.45
N THR A 247 -33.27 16.81 11.72
CA THR A 247 -32.44 17.39 12.80
C THR A 247 -31.35 16.40 13.19
N LEU A 248 -30.10 16.86 13.17
CA LEU A 248 -28.93 16.05 13.55
C LEU A 248 -28.69 16.16 15.06
N SER A 249 -28.55 15.03 15.76
CA SER A 249 -28.04 15.03 17.13
C SER A 249 -26.51 15.08 17.14
N ILE A 250 -25.94 16.18 17.64
CA ILE A 250 -24.50 16.51 17.48
C ILE A 250 -23.59 15.83 18.52
N ASN A 251 -24.12 15.04 19.46
CA ASN A 251 -23.31 14.50 20.57
C ASN A 251 -22.60 13.16 20.28
N ILE A 252 -22.73 12.60 19.07
CA ILE A 252 -22.02 11.37 18.68
C ILE A 252 -20.55 11.63 18.35
N GLU A 253 -20.25 12.80 17.77
CA GLU A 253 -18.89 13.15 17.30
C GLU A 253 -17.87 13.08 18.44
N ALA A 254 -18.21 13.64 19.61
CA ALA A 254 -17.36 13.60 20.79
C ALA A 254 -17.10 12.16 21.27
N GLN A 255 -18.12 11.32 21.26
CA GLN A 255 -18.02 9.91 21.62
C GLN A 255 -17.12 9.13 20.67
N LEU A 256 -17.23 9.35 19.36
CA LEU A 256 -16.38 8.73 18.35
C LEU A 256 -14.92 9.18 18.49
N LYS A 257 -14.68 10.48 18.67
CA LYS A 257 -13.33 11.04 18.85
C LYS A 257 -12.65 10.49 20.11
N GLU A 258 -13.38 10.38 21.21
CA GLU A 258 -12.87 9.78 22.44
C GLU A 258 -12.53 8.30 22.23
N TRP A 259 -13.43 7.55 21.59
CA TRP A 259 -13.23 6.14 21.27
C TRP A 259 -12.02 5.90 20.36
N ILE A 260 -11.86 6.70 19.31
CA ILE A 260 -10.70 6.65 18.40
C ILE A 260 -9.39 6.85 19.19
N ASN A 261 -9.32 7.85 20.07
CA ASN A 261 -8.15 8.09 20.91
C ASN A 261 -7.81 6.89 21.79
N GLN A 262 -8.80 6.29 22.45
CA GLN A 262 -8.62 5.12 23.30
C GLN A 262 -8.15 3.91 22.48
N CYS A 263 -8.72 3.69 21.30
CA CYS A 263 -8.34 2.60 20.41
C CYS A 263 -6.91 2.76 19.86
N LEU A 264 -6.51 3.99 19.50
CA LEU A 264 -5.12 4.28 19.13
C LEU A 264 -4.15 3.99 20.26
N GLN A 265 -4.53 4.06 21.54
CA GLN A 265 -3.60 3.73 22.62
C GLN A 265 -3.50 2.21 22.83
N ARG A 266 -4.57 1.47 22.53
CA ARG A 266 -4.72 0.06 22.89
C ARG A 266 -4.41 -0.93 21.76
N TYR A 267 -4.64 -0.56 20.50
CA TYR A 267 -4.65 -1.48 19.36
C TYR A 267 -3.82 -1.01 18.14
N GLN A 268 -2.71 -0.28 18.36
CA GLN A 268 -1.88 0.40 17.35
C GLN A 268 -1.38 -0.43 16.16
N ASN A 269 -1.47 -1.75 16.20
CA ASN A 269 -0.90 -2.60 15.16
C ASN A 269 -1.99 -3.27 14.32
N GLU A 270 -2.86 -4.09 14.92
CA GLU A 270 -3.82 -4.91 14.18
C GLU A 270 -4.97 -4.12 13.55
N HIS A 271 -5.36 -2.99 14.16
CA HIS A 271 -6.56 -2.22 13.76
C HIS A 271 -6.26 -0.80 13.32
N LEU A 272 -4.98 -0.42 13.23
CA LEU A 272 -4.56 0.94 12.87
C LEU A 272 -5.12 1.40 11.53
N LEU A 273 -5.06 0.55 10.49
CA LEU A 273 -5.56 0.91 9.17
C LEU A 273 -7.05 1.31 9.23
N PHE A 274 -7.87 0.55 9.95
CA PHE A 274 -9.29 0.87 10.14
C PHE A 274 -9.46 2.21 10.86
N ILE A 275 -8.67 2.48 11.90
CA ILE A 275 -8.74 3.74 12.63
C ILE A 275 -8.33 4.93 11.75
N LEU A 276 -7.33 4.76 10.87
CA LEU A 276 -6.95 5.77 9.89
C LEU A 276 -8.10 6.06 8.91
N HIS A 277 -8.86 5.04 8.51
CA HIS A 277 -10.09 5.23 7.72
C HIS A 277 -11.16 6.02 8.51
N CYS A 278 -11.35 5.76 9.80
CA CYS A 278 -12.25 6.59 10.64
C CYS A 278 -11.82 8.07 10.67
N LEU A 279 -10.51 8.31 10.83
CA LEU A 279 -9.93 9.66 10.81
C LEU A 279 -10.13 10.35 9.45
N TYR A 280 -9.97 9.61 8.36
CA TYR A 280 -10.23 10.09 7.01
C TYR A 280 -11.69 10.47 6.77
N GLU A 281 -12.63 9.64 7.22
CA GLU A 281 -14.06 9.91 7.11
C GLU A 281 -14.50 11.10 7.97
N LEU A 282 -13.97 11.25 9.19
CA LEU A 282 -14.18 12.47 10.01
C LEU A 282 -13.68 13.74 9.27
N HIS A 283 -12.61 13.59 8.51
CA HIS A 283 -12.02 14.62 7.66
C HIS A 283 -11.64 15.94 8.38
N GLU A 284 -11.35 15.87 9.69
CA GLU A 284 -11.01 17.04 10.51
C GLU A 284 -9.51 17.13 10.77
N LYS A 285 -8.82 17.91 9.92
CA LYS A 285 -7.36 18.02 9.91
C LYS A 285 -6.73 18.28 11.29
N SER A 286 -7.31 19.18 12.08
CA SER A 286 -6.81 19.53 13.42
C SER A 286 -6.88 18.35 14.39
N PHE A 287 -7.99 17.61 14.38
CA PHE A 287 -8.14 16.41 15.19
C PHE A 287 -7.20 15.30 14.73
N VAL A 288 -7.11 15.06 13.41
CA VAL A 288 -6.20 14.07 12.84
C VAL A 288 -4.76 14.36 13.24
N GLY A 289 -4.30 15.61 13.07
CA GLY A 289 -2.96 16.03 13.48
C GLY A 289 -2.70 15.79 14.97
N LYS A 290 -3.64 16.16 15.84
CA LYS A 290 -3.54 15.95 17.30
C LYS A 290 -3.47 14.47 17.68
N VAL A 291 -4.31 13.64 17.07
CA VAL A 291 -4.36 12.20 17.36
C VAL A 291 -3.09 11.51 16.91
N LEU A 292 -2.58 11.87 15.73
CA LEU A 292 -1.40 11.24 15.15
C LEU A 292 -0.08 11.80 15.72
N GLU A 293 -0.08 12.96 16.40
CA GLU A 293 1.12 13.55 17.02
C GLU A 293 1.82 12.58 18.01
N HIS A 294 1.05 11.72 18.65
CA HIS A 294 1.55 10.75 19.62
C HIS A 294 2.10 9.46 18.99
N LEU A 295 1.97 9.28 17.67
CA LEU A 295 2.45 8.09 16.97
C LEU A 295 3.88 8.30 16.47
N VAL A 296 4.79 7.42 16.90
CA VAL A 296 6.21 7.41 16.48
C VAL A 296 6.47 6.41 15.35
N LEU A 297 5.56 5.46 15.11
CA LEU A 297 5.74 4.38 14.12
C LEU A 297 4.38 3.96 13.56
N ILE A 298 4.25 3.89 12.23
CA ILE A 298 3.09 3.30 11.54
C ILE A 298 3.53 1.99 10.88
N HIS A 299 3.18 0.87 11.51
CA HIS A 299 3.58 -0.44 11.04
C HIS A 299 2.42 -1.15 10.34
N LEU A 300 2.47 -1.22 9.00
CA LEU A 300 1.46 -1.83 8.12
C LEU A 300 2.09 -2.93 7.23
N SER A 301 3.18 -3.53 7.69
CA SER A 301 4.04 -4.44 6.93
C SER A 301 3.36 -5.73 6.49
N ASN A 302 2.42 -6.19 7.31
CA ASN A 302 1.67 -7.43 7.13
C ASN A 302 0.28 -7.18 6.53
N THR A 303 0.02 -5.95 6.06
CA THR A 303 -1.28 -5.56 5.51
C THR A 303 -1.09 -5.25 4.03
N ALA A 304 -1.78 -6.00 3.16
CA ALA A 304 -1.86 -5.68 1.74
C ALA A 304 -2.67 -4.39 1.59
N LEU A 305 -2.01 -3.30 1.18
CA LEU A 305 -2.66 -1.99 1.04
C LEU A 305 -3.36 -1.87 -0.31
N LYS A 306 -4.64 -1.51 -0.26
CA LYS A 306 -5.43 -1.12 -1.43
C LYS A 306 -5.14 0.32 -1.81
N ARG A 307 -5.57 0.67 -3.02
CA ARG A 307 -5.47 2.03 -3.55
C ARG A 307 -6.10 3.07 -2.62
N THR A 308 -7.27 2.76 -2.08
CA THR A 308 -7.99 3.58 -1.11
C THR A 308 -7.23 3.73 0.20
N ASP A 309 -6.54 2.67 0.66
CA ASP A 309 -5.74 2.70 1.89
C ASP A 309 -4.57 3.66 1.76
N CYS A 310 -3.89 3.64 0.61
CA CYS A 310 -2.81 4.59 0.30
C CYS A 310 -3.31 6.04 0.30
N TRP A 311 -4.53 6.28 -0.20
CA TRP A 311 -5.12 7.62 -0.21
C TRP A 311 -5.45 8.13 1.20
N VAL A 312 -6.03 7.26 2.03
CA VAL A 312 -6.26 7.54 3.45
C VAL A 312 -4.97 7.84 4.20
N LEU A 313 -3.93 7.04 3.96
CA LEU A 313 -2.61 7.26 4.55
C LEU A 313 -2.04 8.63 4.14
N ARG A 314 -2.12 8.96 2.84
CA ARG A 314 -1.67 10.26 2.33
C ARG A 314 -2.38 11.40 3.05
N TYR A 315 -3.70 11.37 3.14
CA TYR A 315 -4.47 12.40 3.85
C TYR A 315 -4.03 12.54 5.31
N CYS A 316 -3.91 11.42 6.03
CA CYS A 316 -3.49 11.41 7.42
C CYS A 316 -2.07 12.00 7.60
N LEU A 317 -1.13 11.65 6.70
CA LEU A 317 0.24 12.16 6.69
C LEU A 317 0.32 13.64 6.31
N MET A 318 -0.63 14.17 5.54
CA MET A 318 -0.69 15.61 5.22
C MET A 318 -1.22 16.46 6.40
N CYS A 319 -1.76 15.84 7.45
CA CYS A 319 -2.28 16.56 8.62
C CYS A 319 -1.21 16.87 9.69
N PHE A 320 0.07 16.51 9.48
CA PHE A 320 1.15 16.85 10.41
C PHE A 320 1.60 18.31 10.24
N GLU A 321 1.46 19.14 11.28
CA GLU A 321 2.04 20.49 11.30
C GLU A 321 3.54 20.48 11.65
N HIS A 322 4.00 19.47 12.39
CA HIS A 322 5.39 19.28 12.81
C HIS A 322 5.78 17.82 12.53
N VAL A 323 6.68 17.61 11.58
CA VAL A 323 7.11 16.25 11.16
C VAL A 323 7.83 15.58 12.33
N ARG A 324 7.20 14.56 12.95
CA ARG A 324 7.90 13.56 13.77
C ARG A 324 8.20 12.33 12.91
N ASN A 325 9.26 11.60 13.26
CA ASN A 325 9.78 10.44 12.54
C ASN A 325 8.75 9.31 12.36
N VAL A 326 7.83 9.40 11.40
CA VAL A 326 6.88 8.32 11.09
C VAL A 326 7.58 7.32 10.16
N LYS A 327 8.00 6.20 10.72
CA LYS A 327 8.44 5.04 9.92
C LYS A 327 7.20 4.34 9.37
N LEU A 328 7.07 4.27 8.04
CA LEU A 328 6.03 3.50 7.36
C LEU A 328 6.66 2.21 6.80
N HIS A 329 6.21 1.07 7.29
CA HIS A 329 6.50 -0.22 6.65
C HIS A 329 5.21 -0.72 6.01
N ALA A 330 5.16 -0.80 4.69
CA ALA A 330 3.98 -1.23 3.95
C ALA A 330 4.38 -2.02 2.70
N THR A 331 3.64 -3.07 2.39
CA THR A 331 3.72 -3.79 1.12
C THR A 331 2.54 -3.34 0.26
N SER A 332 2.80 -2.65 -0.86
CA SER A 332 1.78 -2.21 -1.81
C SER A 332 2.15 -2.62 -3.22
N ASP A 333 1.18 -3.17 -3.95
CA ASP A 333 1.31 -3.55 -5.37
C ASP A 333 1.21 -2.33 -6.31
N ASN A 334 0.97 -1.12 -5.79
CA ASN A 334 0.85 0.10 -6.60
C ASN A 334 1.48 1.34 -5.92
N PRO A 335 2.83 1.39 -5.84
CA PRO A 335 3.58 2.41 -5.10
C PRO A 335 3.40 3.86 -5.59
N LYS A 336 2.90 4.07 -6.81
CA LYS A 336 2.82 5.39 -7.46
C LYS A 336 1.89 6.39 -6.76
N MET A 337 0.94 5.93 -5.93
CA MET A 337 -0.04 6.78 -5.27
C MET A 337 0.38 7.32 -3.90
N LEU A 338 1.37 6.69 -3.28
CA LEU A 338 2.09 7.27 -2.15
C LEU A 338 3.18 8.16 -2.76
N GLN A 339 2.80 9.31 -3.31
CA GLN A 339 3.69 10.45 -3.40
C GLN A 339 3.44 11.30 -2.17
N PRO A 340 4.14 11.08 -1.03
CA PRO A 340 4.29 12.16 -0.08
C PRO A 340 5.16 13.22 -0.74
N ASP A 341 4.79 14.48 -0.56
CA ASP A 341 5.62 15.63 -0.94
C ASP A 341 6.97 15.67 -0.18
N LEU A 342 7.24 14.66 0.66
CA LEU A 342 8.45 14.48 1.46
C LEU A 342 8.62 13.03 1.93
N LEU A 343 9.64 12.32 1.42
CA LEU A 343 9.99 10.95 1.76
C LEU A 343 11.24 10.91 2.65
N TRP A 344 11.14 10.27 3.81
CA TRP A 344 12.24 10.13 4.78
C TRP A 344 12.75 8.68 4.84
N PHE A 345 14.06 8.50 4.68
CA PHE A 345 14.76 7.22 4.72
C PHE A 345 15.78 7.22 5.87
N VAL A 346 15.70 6.24 6.76
CA VAL A 346 16.74 5.99 7.76
C VAL A 346 17.65 4.90 7.25
N CYS A 347 18.91 5.24 7.00
CA CYS A 347 19.96 4.32 6.56
C CYS A 347 20.77 3.92 7.79
N ALA A 348 20.59 2.68 8.26
CA ALA A 348 21.15 2.24 9.53
C ALA A 348 22.64 1.84 9.46
N HIS A 349 23.22 1.77 8.26
CA HIS A 349 24.61 1.39 8.01
C HIS A 349 25.03 1.85 6.61
N ALA A 350 26.33 1.73 6.30
CA ALA A 350 26.82 1.91 4.94
C ALA A 350 26.19 0.90 3.98
N GLY A 351 25.83 1.30 2.75
CA GLY A 351 25.21 0.40 1.78
C GLY A 351 24.29 1.10 0.79
N GLN A 352 23.59 0.30 -0.01
CA GLN A 352 22.62 0.78 -0.99
C GLN A 352 21.19 0.66 -0.44
N PHE A 353 20.44 1.76 -0.50
CA PHE A 353 19.08 1.85 0.00
C PHE A 353 18.16 2.29 -1.12
N GLN A 354 17.28 1.39 -1.57
CA GLN A 354 16.32 1.67 -2.63
C GLN A 354 14.98 2.10 -2.03
N CYS A 355 14.46 3.23 -2.51
CA CYS A 355 13.06 3.56 -2.30
C CYS A 355 12.19 2.68 -3.21
N SER A 356 11.35 1.83 -2.63
CA SER A 356 10.37 1.03 -3.38
C SER A 356 9.30 1.88 -4.07
N LEU A 357 9.06 3.12 -3.61
CA LEU A 357 8.06 4.02 -4.17
C LEU A 357 8.53 4.70 -5.47
N THR A 358 9.78 5.17 -5.50
CA THR A 358 10.32 5.94 -6.63
C THR A 358 11.44 5.23 -7.39
N SER A 359 11.83 4.03 -6.95
CA SER A 359 12.98 3.26 -7.45
C SER A 359 14.33 4.00 -7.37
N LEU A 360 14.39 5.08 -6.59
CA LEU A 360 15.61 5.86 -6.38
C LEU A 360 16.51 5.11 -5.39
N VAL A 361 17.80 4.93 -5.71
CA VAL A 361 18.75 4.24 -4.84
C VAL A 361 19.76 5.24 -4.29
N PHE A 362 19.90 5.28 -2.97
CA PHE A 362 20.92 6.04 -2.25
C PHE A 362 22.07 5.12 -1.87
N VAL A 363 23.29 5.49 -2.19
CA VAL A 363 24.50 4.82 -1.72
C VAL A 363 25.02 5.64 -0.54
N MET A 364 24.99 5.05 0.65
CA MET A 364 25.38 5.69 1.90
C MET A 364 26.76 5.21 2.35
N GLU A 365 27.59 6.13 2.83
CA GLU A 365 28.92 5.81 3.39
C GLU A 365 28.85 5.26 4.82
N GLY A 366 27.75 5.48 5.53
CA GLY A 366 27.56 5.11 6.93
C GLY A 366 26.10 5.23 7.35
N GLU A 367 25.84 5.25 8.66
CA GLU A 367 24.51 5.60 9.15
C GLU A 367 24.14 7.04 8.77
N GLY A 368 22.86 7.30 8.55
CA GLY A 368 22.38 8.62 8.16
C GLY A 368 20.92 8.63 7.75
N GLU A 369 20.38 9.81 7.56
CA GLU A 369 18.98 10.02 7.22
C GLU A 369 18.89 10.78 5.90
N VAL A 370 18.16 10.23 4.94
CA VAL A 370 17.96 10.85 3.63
C VAL A 370 16.52 11.29 3.52
N LEU A 371 16.32 12.58 3.34
CA LEU A 371 15.03 13.20 3.11
C LEU A 371 14.98 13.64 1.66
N TYR A 372 13.98 13.23 0.90
CA TYR A 372 13.84 13.75 -0.46
C TYR A 372 12.41 13.90 -0.91
N ARG A 373 12.21 14.73 -1.92
CA ARG A 373 10.91 14.94 -2.56
C ARG A 373 11.05 15.11 -4.05
N VAL A 374 9.99 14.77 -4.77
CA VAL A 374 9.86 15.11 -6.20
C VAL A 374 9.35 16.54 -6.28
N VAL A 375 10.05 17.39 -7.02
CA VAL A 375 9.67 18.78 -7.24
C VAL A 375 9.44 19.02 -8.74
N SER A 376 8.55 19.95 -9.05
CA SER A 376 8.35 20.40 -10.43
C SER A 376 9.56 21.18 -10.92
N TRP A 377 9.87 21.03 -12.20
CA TRP A 377 10.85 21.89 -12.87
C TRP A 377 10.32 23.33 -12.90
N ASP A 378 10.99 24.25 -12.20
CA ASP A 378 10.73 25.68 -12.32
C ASP A 378 11.29 26.17 -13.67
N PRO A 379 10.48 26.81 -14.53
CA PRO A 379 10.95 27.36 -15.80
C PRO A 379 12.20 28.25 -15.66
N ARG A 380 12.34 28.96 -14.53
CA ARG A 380 13.49 29.83 -14.25
C ARG A 380 14.80 29.06 -14.02
N LEU A 381 14.72 27.79 -13.60
CA LEU A 381 15.88 26.91 -13.45
C LEU A 381 16.36 26.36 -14.80
N LEU A 382 15.47 26.37 -15.82
CA LEU A 382 15.78 25.93 -17.18
C LEU A 382 16.42 27.05 -18.03
N ASP A 383 16.17 28.32 -17.70
CA ASP A 383 16.72 29.47 -18.42
C ASP A 383 18.26 29.49 -18.48
N GLY A 384 18.93 28.86 -17.51
CA GLY A 384 20.39 28.71 -17.44
C GLY A 384 20.96 27.45 -18.11
N LEU A 385 20.11 26.54 -18.60
CA LEU A 385 20.47 25.21 -19.12
C LEU A 385 20.42 25.09 -20.66
N GLY A 386 20.22 26.21 -21.37
CA GLY A 386 20.26 26.25 -22.83
C GLY A 386 19.09 25.51 -23.48
N GLN A 387 19.36 24.65 -24.48
CA GLN A 387 18.33 23.87 -25.20
C GLN A 387 17.93 22.55 -24.51
N MET A 388 18.38 22.31 -23.28
CA MET A 388 18.11 21.06 -22.55
C MET A 388 16.64 20.97 -22.11
N GLN A 389 16.07 19.78 -22.24
CA GLN A 389 14.71 19.47 -21.79
C GLN A 389 14.76 18.46 -20.64
N PRO A 390 13.88 18.57 -19.62
CA PRO A 390 13.75 17.56 -18.60
C PRO A 390 13.43 16.17 -19.16
N ALA A 391 14.30 15.19 -18.86
CA ALA A 391 14.09 13.78 -19.23
C ALA A 391 13.49 12.94 -18.07
N GLY A 392 13.26 13.55 -16.91
CA GLY A 392 12.77 12.88 -15.71
C GLY A 392 12.40 13.84 -14.57
N PRO A 393 11.92 13.30 -13.43
CA PRO A 393 11.57 14.09 -12.25
C PRO A 393 12.79 14.78 -11.63
N LEU A 394 12.60 15.99 -11.09
CA LEU A 394 13.60 16.68 -10.28
C LEU A 394 13.47 16.25 -8.82
N TYR A 395 14.56 15.79 -8.22
CA TYR A 395 14.58 15.37 -6.82
C TYR A 395 15.28 16.42 -5.97
N ASN A 396 14.59 16.94 -4.96
CA ASN A 396 15.23 17.71 -3.90
C ASN A 396 15.63 16.73 -2.78
N ILE A 397 16.93 16.55 -2.54
CA ILE A 397 17.48 15.53 -1.64
C ILE A 397 18.33 16.22 -0.58
N ASP A 398 17.99 16.01 0.68
CA ASP A 398 18.72 16.41 1.87
C ASP A 398 19.24 15.16 2.59
N CYS A 399 20.44 15.23 3.16
CA CYS A 399 21.03 14.15 3.95
C CYS A 399 21.46 14.70 5.30
N PHE A 400 20.98 14.10 6.38
CA PHE A 400 21.27 14.46 7.76
C PHE A 400 22.07 13.35 8.43
N ASN A 401 23.01 13.72 9.31
CA ASN A 401 23.77 12.80 10.14
C ASN A 401 24.47 11.65 9.37
N GLY A 402 24.81 11.87 8.09
CA GLY A 402 25.42 10.88 7.21
C GLY A 402 25.84 11.48 5.88
N THR A 403 26.34 10.66 4.96
CA THR A 403 26.82 11.10 3.65
C THR A 403 26.36 10.15 2.54
N ILE A 404 25.75 10.73 1.50
CA ILE A 404 25.39 10.03 0.26
C ILE A 404 26.63 10.06 -0.65
N SER A 405 27.21 8.89 -0.94
CA SER A 405 28.33 8.74 -1.88
C SER A 405 27.86 8.51 -3.32
N GLY A 406 26.61 8.13 -3.53
CA GLY A 406 26.08 7.85 -4.87
C GLY A 406 24.57 7.83 -4.94
N LEU A 407 24.05 8.03 -6.15
CA LEU A 407 22.62 7.99 -6.45
C LEU A 407 22.41 7.17 -7.72
N HIS A 408 21.52 6.17 -7.68
CA HIS A 408 21.03 5.53 -8.90
C HIS A 408 19.62 6.05 -9.20
N LEU A 409 19.51 6.76 -10.31
CA LEU A 409 18.24 7.25 -10.83
C LEU A 409 17.45 6.10 -11.48
N PRO A 410 16.11 6.15 -11.46
CA PRO A 410 15.29 5.20 -12.21
C PRO A 410 15.62 5.23 -13.71
N HIS A 411 15.47 4.10 -14.40
CA HIS A 411 15.81 3.96 -15.82
C HIS A 411 15.09 4.98 -16.70
N CYS A 412 15.84 5.61 -17.61
CA CYS A 412 15.33 6.50 -18.66
C CYS A 412 15.56 5.83 -20.02
N GLU A 413 14.49 5.63 -20.79
CA GLU A 413 14.54 4.99 -22.10
C GLU A 413 14.87 6.03 -23.18
N ILE A 414 15.88 5.75 -24.01
CA ILE A 414 16.19 6.55 -25.20
C ILE A 414 15.82 5.73 -26.44
N ILE A 415 14.90 6.25 -27.24
CA ILE A 415 14.30 5.52 -28.38
C ILE A 415 15.24 5.49 -29.61
N SER A 416 16.32 6.28 -29.65
CA SER A 416 17.28 6.28 -30.78
C SER A 416 18.75 6.15 -30.35
N GLU A 417 19.52 5.35 -31.09
CA GLU A 417 20.96 5.17 -30.85
C GLU A 417 21.79 6.46 -31.07
N GLU A 418 21.27 7.42 -31.84
CA GLU A 418 21.90 8.72 -32.11
C GLU A 418 22.00 9.63 -30.88
N ASN A 419 21.27 9.31 -29.79
CA ASN A 419 21.15 10.16 -28.59
C ASN A 419 21.72 9.53 -27.30
N LYS A 420 22.49 8.43 -27.36
CA LYS A 420 23.05 7.79 -26.15
C LYS A 420 23.95 8.71 -25.31
N ASP A 421 24.58 9.70 -25.94
CA ASP A 421 25.46 10.68 -25.29
C ASP A 421 24.73 11.99 -24.90
N SER A 422 23.41 12.08 -25.08
CA SER A 422 22.65 13.32 -24.86
C SER A 422 22.04 13.45 -23.45
N LEU A 423 22.16 12.42 -22.60
CA LEU A 423 21.67 12.48 -21.22
C LEU A 423 22.74 12.97 -20.25
N THR A 424 22.40 14.02 -19.52
CA THR A 424 23.24 14.59 -18.45
C THR A 424 22.42 14.79 -17.19
N ILE A 425 23.08 14.68 -16.04
CA ILE A 425 22.47 14.93 -14.74
C ILE A 425 22.74 16.38 -14.36
N ALA A 426 21.66 17.14 -14.15
CA ALA A 426 21.76 18.50 -13.59
C ALA A 426 21.65 18.45 -12.07
N ARG A 427 22.70 18.87 -11.37
CA ARG A 427 22.74 19.00 -9.90
C ARG A 427 22.61 20.46 -9.51
N PHE A 428 21.62 20.77 -8.68
CA PHE A 428 21.39 22.12 -8.18
C PHE A 428 21.88 22.22 -6.73
N THR A 429 22.86 23.08 -6.45
CA THR A 429 23.39 23.29 -5.09
C THR A 429 23.57 24.78 -4.81
N GLY A 430 22.90 25.32 -3.79
CA GLY A 430 23.09 26.71 -3.36
C GLY A 430 22.81 27.79 -4.43
N GLY A 431 21.92 27.50 -5.40
CA GLY A 431 21.61 28.40 -6.52
C GLY A 431 22.50 28.23 -7.74
N ASN A 432 23.52 27.37 -7.70
CA ASN A 432 24.35 27.01 -8.84
C ASN A 432 23.90 25.68 -9.46
N VAL A 433 24.10 25.54 -10.78
CA VAL A 433 23.78 24.34 -11.54
C VAL A 433 25.06 23.69 -12.06
N GLU A 434 25.27 22.43 -11.73
CA GLU A 434 26.37 21.61 -12.22
C GLU A 434 25.84 20.54 -13.17
N ILE A 435 26.41 20.45 -14.38
CA ILE A 435 26.07 19.43 -15.36
C ILE A 435 27.09 18.30 -15.27
N MET A 436 26.60 17.11 -14.93
CA MET A 436 27.40 15.90 -14.77
C MET A 436 27.02 14.85 -15.81
N LYS A 437 27.97 13.98 -16.16
CA LYS A 437 27.68 12.77 -16.92
C LYS A 437 27.27 11.63 -15.98
N PRO A 438 26.35 10.74 -16.38
CA PRO A 438 26.08 9.51 -15.63
C PRO A 438 27.36 8.67 -15.47
N PHE A 439 27.53 8.05 -14.31
CA PHE A 439 28.72 7.22 -14.02
C PHE A 439 28.76 5.92 -14.85
N LYS A 440 27.59 5.37 -15.21
CA LYS A 440 27.43 4.16 -16.04
C LYS A 440 26.14 4.23 -16.85
N THR A 441 26.16 3.78 -18.10
CA THR A 441 24.98 3.63 -18.97
C THR A 441 24.92 2.19 -19.50
N GLU A 442 23.71 1.66 -19.73
CA GLU A 442 23.49 0.32 -20.28
C GLU A 442 22.50 0.37 -21.45
N THR A 443 22.78 -0.41 -22.49
CA THR A 443 21.97 -0.51 -23.71
C THR A 443 20.99 -1.68 -23.64
N PHE A 444 19.72 -1.41 -23.93
CA PHE A 444 18.68 -2.44 -24.11
C PHE A 444 18.28 -2.55 -25.58
N GLU A 445 18.31 -3.76 -26.16
CA GLU A 445 17.81 -4.01 -27.51
C GLU A 445 16.29 -4.22 -27.49
N CYS A 446 15.54 -3.26 -28.05
CA CYS A 446 14.07 -3.26 -28.09
C CYS A 446 13.47 -4.12 -29.22
N ASN A 447 13.83 -5.41 -29.29
CA ASN A 447 13.25 -6.36 -30.25
C ASN A 447 12.41 -7.47 -29.59
N TYR A 448 11.67 -7.13 -28.52
CA TYR A 448 10.75 -8.06 -27.88
C TYR A 448 9.37 -7.41 -27.72
N GLY A 449 8.31 -8.13 -28.12
CA GLY A 449 6.93 -7.64 -28.21
C GLY A 449 6.32 -7.15 -26.88
N PRO A 450 5.05 -6.69 -26.90
CA PRO A 450 4.46 -5.73 -25.95
C PRO A 450 4.28 -6.18 -24.48
N ASN A 451 4.81 -7.36 -24.10
CA ASN A 451 4.56 -7.99 -22.80
C ASN A 451 5.83 -8.34 -22.00
N TYR A 452 7.00 -7.81 -22.37
CA TYR A 452 8.21 -7.99 -21.55
C TYR A 452 8.64 -6.66 -20.93
N HIS A 453 8.26 -6.44 -19.67
CA HIS A 453 9.01 -5.56 -18.79
C HIS A 453 10.31 -6.28 -18.41
N PRO A 454 11.52 -5.71 -18.60
CA PRO A 454 12.75 -6.31 -18.12
C PRO A 454 12.89 -6.04 -16.61
N THR A 455 11.96 -6.58 -15.84
CA THR A 455 12.07 -6.73 -14.39
C THR A 455 11.42 -8.07 -14.07
N TYR A 456 12.22 -9.13 -14.11
CA TYR A 456 11.81 -10.38 -13.48
C TYR A 456 12.17 -10.28 -12.00
N GLU A 457 11.16 -10.27 -11.13
CA GLU A 457 11.33 -10.51 -9.70
C GLU A 457 11.32 -12.03 -9.46
N VAL A 458 12.38 -12.55 -8.86
CA VAL A 458 12.48 -13.94 -8.44
C VAL A 458 12.43 -13.96 -6.91
N PHE A 459 11.29 -14.36 -6.34
CA PHE A 459 11.15 -14.58 -4.91
C PHE A 459 11.59 -16.01 -4.58
N VAL A 460 12.60 -16.12 -3.73
CA VAL A 460 13.17 -17.39 -3.31
C VAL A 460 12.94 -17.54 -1.81
N ASP A 461 12.34 -18.65 -1.42
CA ASP A 461 12.17 -19.00 -0.01
C ASP A 461 13.55 -19.17 0.68
N VAL A 462 13.62 -18.81 1.96
CA VAL A 462 14.86 -18.57 2.73
C VAL A 462 15.66 -19.86 3.04
N ASN A 463 15.38 -20.97 2.34
CA ASN A 463 15.99 -22.29 2.56
C ASN A 463 16.51 -22.97 1.28
N ILE A 464 16.60 -22.26 0.14
CA ILE A 464 17.09 -22.84 -1.12
C ILE A 464 18.60 -22.60 -1.29
N LYS A 465 19.36 -23.68 -1.50
CA LYS A 465 20.83 -23.67 -1.51
C LYS A 465 21.46 -23.39 -2.89
N GLU A 466 20.74 -23.64 -3.98
CA GLU A 466 21.20 -23.36 -5.35
C GLU A 466 19.99 -23.15 -6.27
N ILE A 467 20.10 -22.20 -7.21
CA ILE A 467 19.03 -21.90 -8.18
C ILE A 467 19.63 -21.85 -9.57
N ARG A 468 18.90 -22.45 -10.52
CA ARG A 468 19.15 -22.33 -11.96
C ARG A 468 17.96 -21.62 -12.59
N LEU A 469 18.22 -20.47 -13.21
CA LEU A 469 17.22 -19.68 -13.92
C LEU A 469 17.43 -19.82 -15.42
N SER A 470 16.34 -19.93 -16.18
CA SER A 470 16.30 -20.10 -17.63
C SER A 470 15.14 -19.31 -18.20
N LEU A 471 15.30 -18.66 -19.35
CA LEU A 471 14.21 -18.01 -20.07
C LEU A 471 13.77 -18.94 -21.21
N LEU A 472 12.50 -19.35 -21.22
CA LEU A 472 11.95 -20.26 -22.22
C LEU A 472 11.02 -19.51 -23.18
N ASP A 473 11.05 -19.84 -24.46
CA ASP A 473 10.04 -19.38 -25.41
C ASP A 473 8.70 -20.11 -25.24
N LYS A 474 7.69 -19.68 -25.99
CA LYS A 474 6.33 -20.25 -25.99
C LYS A 474 6.26 -21.74 -26.41
N THR A 475 7.34 -22.31 -26.93
CA THR A 475 7.46 -23.72 -27.30
C THR A 475 8.27 -24.55 -26.29
N GLY A 476 8.72 -23.92 -25.20
CA GLY A 476 9.53 -24.54 -24.15
C GLY A 476 11.00 -24.69 -24.53
N ARG A 477 11.48 -23.98 -25.56
CA ARG A 477 12.91 -23.94 -25.91
C ARG A 477 13.60 -22.82 -25.14
N GLU A 478 14.76 -23.13 -24.60
CA GLU A 478 15.58 -22.20 -23.83
C GLU A 478 16.21 -21.16 -24.76
N VAL A 479 15.83 -19.89 -24.56
CA VAL A 479 16.29 -18.73 -25.36
C VAL A 479 17.31 -17.88 -24.62
N TRP A 480 17.59 -18.21 -23.35
CA TRP A 480 18.59 -17.56 -22.53
C TRP A 480 19.44 -18.60 -21.81
N GLU A 481 20.76 -18.51 -21.94
CA GLU A 481 21.68 -19.46 -21.30
C GLU A 481 21.56 -19.40 -19.77
N PRO A 482 21.36 -20.56 -19.11
CA PRO A 482 21.07 -20.59 -17.69
C PRO A 482 22.28 -20.21 -16.84
N ARG A 483 22.07 -19.25 -15.92
CA ARG A 483 23.07 -18.85 -14.92
C ARG A 483 22.81 -19.49 -13.56
N ARG A 484 23.87 -19.93 -12.88
CA ARG A 484 23.86 -20.36 -11.47
C ARG A 484 24.33 -19.20 -10.60
N ILE A 485 23.56 -18.87 -9.57
CA ILE A 485 23.87 -17.82 -8.60
C ILE A 485 23.87 -18.44 -7.20
N PRO A 486 25.04 -18.59 -6.53
CA PRO A 486 25.10 -18.98 -5.13
C PRO A 486 24.85 -17.76 -4.23
N LEU A 487 23.92 -17.89 -3.27
CA LEU A 487 23.43 -16.77 -2.45
C LEU A 487 24.19 -16.57 -1.12
N THR A 488 25.26 -17.32 -0.84
CA THR A 488 26.11 -17.08 0.33
C THR A 488 27.59 -17.37 0.01
N GLU A 489 28.40 -16.33 -0.14
CA GLU A 489 29.89 -16.44 -0.27
C GLU A 489 30.53 -17.09 0.97
N CYS A 490 29.78 -17.23 2.07
CA CYS A 490 30.15 -17.95 3.28
C CYS A 490 30.22 -19.48 3.08
N GLU A 491 29.50 -20.05 2.10
CA GLU A 491 29.62 -21.48 1.78
C GLU A 491 30.89 -21.79 0.96
N PHE A 492 31.38 -20.91 0.09
CA PHE A 492 32.58 -21.15 -0.71
C PHE A 492 33.80 -21.47 0.16
N VAL A 493 34.10 -20.61 1.14
CA VAL A 493 35.25 -20.78 2.04
C VAL A 493 35.10 -22.04 2.90
N LYS A 494 33.87 -22.37 3.33
CA LYS A 494 33.60 -23.60 4.09
C LYS A 494 33.73 -24.85 3.23
N LYS A 495 33.18 -24.83 2.01
CA LYS A 495 33.14 -25.94 1.05
C LYS A 495 34.51 -26.26 0.47
N HIS A 496 35.36 -25.24 0.29
CA HIS A 496 36.67 -25.38 -0.33
C HIS A 496 37.83 -25.20 0.66
N ARG A 497 37.57 -25.20 1.98
CA ARG A 497 38.54 -24.93 3.05
C ARG A 497 39.86 -25.70 2.89
N ASP A 498 39.80 -27.01 2.70
CA ASP A 498 40.99 -27.85 2.57
C ASP A 498 41.80 -27.54 1.32
N LYS A 499 41.12 -27.22 0.20
CA LYS A 499 41.77 -26.84 -1.06
C LYS A 499 42.40 -25.46 -0.96
N LEU A 500 41.75 -24.52 -0.27
CA LEU A 500 42.30 -23.19 -0.01
C LEU A 500 43.56 -23.28 0.86
N ILE A 501 43.52 -24.06 1.94
CA ILE A 501 44.68 -24.31 2.83
C ILE A 501 45.89 -24.82 2.04
N GLN A 502 45.67 -25.74 1.09
CA GLN A 502 46.75 -26.33 0.31
C GLN A 502 47.28 -25.42 -0.81
N ARG A 503 46.39 -24.69 -1.47
CA ARG A 503 46.68 -24.08 -2.79
C ARG A 503 46.81 -22.56 -2.78
N VAL A 504 46.29 -21.85 -1.79
CA VAL A 504 46.45 -20.39 -1.69
C VAL A 504 47.93 -20.07 -1.54
N SER A 505 48.46 -19.26 -2.45
CA SER A 505 49.87 -18.89 -2.49
C SER A 505 50.13 -17.50 -1.91
N SER A 506 49.13 -16.62 -1.99
CA SER A 506 49.16 -15.20 -1.62
C SER A 506 48.56 -14.93 -0.24
N VAL A 507 48.68 -15.89 0.69
CA VAL A 507 48.04 -15.83 2.02
C VAL A 507 48.41 -14.57 2.81
N MET A 508 49.66 -14.11 2.72
CA MET A 508 50.10 -12.90 3.42
C MET A 508 49.54 -11.63 2.79
N THR A 509 49.41 -11.57 1.46
CA THR A 509 48.80 -10.44 0.75
C THR A 509 47.32 -10.27 1.14
N VAL A 510 46.61 -11.39 1.32
CA VAL A 510 45.23 -11.38 1.82
C VAL A 510 45.18 -10.97 3.29
N ALA A 511 46.10 -11.45 4.13
CA ALA A 511 46.20 -11.05 5.54
C ALA A 511 46.53 -9.55 5.69
N ASP A 512 47.39 -9.01 4.84
CA ASP A 512 47.77 -7.59 4.81
C ASP A 512 46.57 -6.71 4.46
N GLY A 513 45.77 -7.12 3.46
CA GLY A 513 44.54 -6.41 3.07
C GLY A 513 43.48 -6.39 4.17
N LEU A 514 43.36 -7.48 4.93
CA LEU A 514 42.46 -7.54 6.09
C LEU A 514 42.98 -6.68 7.26
N ARG A 515 44.29 -6.69 7.51
CA ARG A 515 44.89 -5.87 8.57
C ARG A 515 44.81 -4.38 8.26
N ALA A 516 45.04 -3.98 7.01
CA ALA A 516 44.98 -2.58 6.59
C ALA A 516 43.59 -1.93 6.77
N LYS A 517 42.54 -2.75 6.91
CA LYS A 517 41.15 -2.33 7.17
C LYS A 517 40.71 -2.58 8.61
N ASP A 518 41.64 -2.86 9.52
CA ASP A 518 41.38 -3.19 10.93
C ASP A 518 40.41 -4.38 11.13
N MET A 519 40.33 -5.29 10.14
CA MET A 519 39.39 -6.42 10.15
C MET A 519 39.92 -7.66 10.87
N ILE A 520 41.22 -7.72 11.13
CA ILE A 520 41.85 -8.73 11.99
C ILE A 520 42.79 -8.06 13.00
N PRO A 521 42.80 -8.50 14.27
CA PRO A 521 43.69 -7.92 15.28
C PRO A 521 45.18 -8.16 14.97
N ASP A 522 46.04 -7.21 15.35
CA ASP A 522 47.51 -7.31 15.20
C ASP A 522 48.10 -8.60 15.79
N GLU A 523 47.55 -9.07 16.91
CA GLU A 523 47.98 -10.33 17.54
C GLU A 523 47.71 -11.53 16.64
N MET A 524 46.56 -11.55 15.95
CA MET A 524 46.18 -12.63 15.03
C MET A 524 46.99 -12.56 13.74
N TYR A 525 47.19 -11.36 13.21
CA TYR A 525 48.05 -11.13 12.04
C TYR A 525 49.49 -11.60 12.31
N ASN A 526 50.07 -11.26 13.46
CA ASN A 526 51.43 -11.69 13.82
C ASN A 526 51.53 -13.22 13.96
N LYS A 527 50.47 -13.89 14.46
CA LYS A 527 50.40 -15.37 14.51
C LYS A 527 50.37 -15.99 13.12
N VAL A 528 49.60 -15.42 12.18
CA VAL A 528 49.57 -15.86 10.78
C VAL A 528 50.92 -15.61 10.10
N HIS A 529 51.57 -14.46 10.34
CA HIS A 529 52.86 -14.12 9.76
C HIS A 529 53.99 -15.06 10.21
N ALA A 530 54.00 -15.44 11.50
CA ALA A 530 55.04 -16.27 12.11
C ALA A 530 54.88 -17.79 11.88
N ALA A 531 53.71 -18.26 11.46
CA ALA A 531 53.45 -19.69 11.29
C ALA A 531 54.15 -20.26 10.05
N GLU A 532 54.69 -21.47 10.11
CA GLU A 532 55.20 -22.19 8.95
C GLU A 532 54.80 -23.67 9.08
N PRO A 533 54.51 -24.39 7.97
CA PRO A 533 54.62 -23.97 6.56
C PRO A 533 53.41 -23.13 6.09
N ARG A 534 53.43 -22.61 4.84
CA ARG A 534 52.38 -21.77 4.24
C ARG A 534 50.94 -22.25 4.50
N GLN A 535 50.71 -23.57 4.50
CA GLN A 535 49.40 -24.17 4.76
C GLN A 535 48.90 -23.82 6.16
N GLU A 536 49.78 -23.76 7.15
CA GLU A 536 49.44 -23.38 8.52
C GLU A 536 49.10 -21.89 8.62
N LYS A 537 49.77 -21.02 7.83
CA LYS A 537 49.37 -19.60 7.70
C LYS A 537 47.94 -19.48 7.19
N THR A 538 47.60 -20.22 6.12
CA THR A 538 46.26 -20.18 5.53
C THR A 538 45.21 -20.74 6.49
N ARG A 539 45.55 -21.79 7.24
CA ARG A 539 44.65 -22.37 8.24
C ARG A 539 44.32 -21.37 9.35
N LEU A 540 45.34 -20.73 9.93
CA LEU A 540 45.16 -19.73 10.97
C LEU A 540 44.39 -18.50 10.48
N LEU A 541 44.63 -18.06 9.24
CA LEU A 541 43.89 -16.97 8.64
C LEU A 541 42.40 -17.32 8.46
N LEU A 542 42.10 -18.53 7.98
CA LEU A 542 40.72 -19.02 7.84
C LEU A 542 40.01 -19.22 9.19
N ASP A 543 40.73 -19.67 10.22
CA ASP A 543 40.20 -19.77 11.58
C ASP A 543 39.85 -18.38 12.13
N ALA A 544 40.65 -17.36 11.83
CA ALA A 544 40.36 -15.97 12.21
C ALA A 544 39.08 -15.43 11.56
N LEU A 545 38.75 -15.87 10.33
CA LEU A 545 37.50 -15.50 9.67
C LEU A 545 36.28 -16.02 10.42
N ASP A 546 36.37 -17.21 11.03
CA ASP A 546 35.26 -17.81 11.77
C ASP A 546 34.91 -17.01 13.02
N SER A 547 35.89 -16.32 13.64
CA SER A 547 35.68 -15.37 14.73
C SER A 547 35.33 -13.93 14.28
N GLY A 548 35.62 -13.55 13.03
CA GLY A 548 35.49 -12.17 12.51
C GLY A 548 34.11 -11.77 11.97
N GLY A 549 33.13 -12.69 11.92
CA GLY A 549 31.79 -12.39 11.43
C GLY A 549 31.67 -12.24 9.90
N ALA A 550 30.49 -11.86 9.42
CA ALA A 550 30.16 -11.89 7.98
C ALA A 550 30.92 -10.86 7.13
N ALA A 551 31.18 -9.66 7.69
CA ALA A 551 31.89 -8.59 6.98
C ALA A 551 33.36 -8.96 6.68
N VAL A 552 34.06 -9.56 7.64
CA VAL A 552 35.45 -10.02 7.49
C VAL A 552 35.54 -11.17 6.48
N LYS A 553 34.54 -12.06 6.45
CA LYS A 553 34.44 -13.15 5.46
C LYS A 553 34.20 -12.64 4.05
N ALA A 554 33.34 -11.64 3.87
CA ALA A 554 33.08 -11.03 2.57
C ALA A 554 34.34 -10.34 2.03
N GLU A 555 35.03 -9.57 2.87
CA GLU A 555 36.27 -8.92 2.48
C GLU A 555 37.40 -9.92 2.17
N PHE A 556 37.50 -11.01 2.94
CA PHE A 556 38.42 -12.10 2.61
C PHE A 556 38.11 -12.73 1.25
N CYS A 557 36.85 -13.01 0.94
CA CYS A 557 36.45 -13.55 -0.36
C CYS A 557 36.77 -12.58 -1.51
N ARG A 558 36.57 -11.28 -1.28
CA ARG A 558 36.94 -10.22 -2.24
C ARG A 558 38.45 -10.19 -2.48
N LEU A 559 39.25 -10.14 -1.43
CA LEU A 559 40.72 -10.15 -1.52
C LEU A 559 41.26 -11.46 -2.11
N LEU A 560 40.63 -12.59 -1.80
CA LEU A 560 40.99 -13.88 -2.39
C LEU A 560 40.70 -13.90 -3.88
N LYS A 561 39.55 -13.36 -4.32
CA LYS A 561 39.23 -13.18 -5.75
C LYS A 561 40.19 -12.21 -6.43
N GLU A 562 40.66 -11.16 -5.78
CA GLU A 562 41.61 -10.23 -6.38
C GLU A 562 43.02 -10.81 -6.55
N ASN A 563 43.47 -11.61 -5.59
CA ASN A 563 44.86 -12.09 -5.55
C ASN A 563 45.02 -13.51 -6.11
N GLU A 564 43.94 -14.30 -6.12
CA GLU A 564 43.94 -15.71 -6.50
C GLU A 564 42.72 -16.03 -7.38
N HIS A 565 42.35 -15.13 -8.31
CA HIS A 565 41.17 -15.29 -9.18
C HIS A 565 41.19 -16.63 -9.92
N TYR A 566 42.33 -17.06 -10.47
CA TYR A 566 42.43 -18.35 -11.16
C TYR A 566 42.08 -19.54 -10.26
N LEU A 567 42.44 -19.49 -8.97
CA LEU A 567 42.11 -20.54 -8.01
C LEU A 567 40.62 -20.49 -7.65
N VAL A 568 40.05 -19.29 -7.50
CA VAL A 568 38.62 -19.13 -7.24
C VAL A 568 37.79 -19.59 -8.45
N ASP A 569 38.18 -19.19 -9.65
CA ASP A 569 37.55 -19.58 -10.91
C ASP A 569 37.72 -21.09 -11.20
N GLU A 570 38.80 -21.74 -10.76
CA GLU A 570 38.93 -23.20 -10.88
C GLU A 570 38.08 -23.95 -9.85
N LEU A 571 37.95 -23.41 -8.64
CA LEU A 571 37.17 -24.02 -7.56
C LEU A 571 35.66 -23.77 -7.74
N GLU A 572 35.28 -22.71 -8.44
CA GLU A 572 33.92 -22.37 -8.91
C GLU A 572 33.94 -21.89 -10.37
N PRO A 573 34.04 -22.80 -11.36
CA PRO A 573 34.09 -22.42 -12.76
C PRO A 573 32.75 -21.81 -13.23
N GLY A 574 32.81 -20.56 -13.70
CA GLY A 574 31.73 -19.96 -14.50
C GLY A 574 31.54 -20.72 -15.83
N PRO A 575 30.36 -20.59 -16.49
CA PRO A 575 30.09 -21.37 -17.69
C PRO A 575 30.99 -20.93 -18.85
N SER A 576 31.67 -21.90 -19.45
CA SER A 576 32.43 -21.75 -20.68
C SER A 576 31.53 -21.34 -21.85
N ARG A 577 31.91 -20.27 -22.55
CA ARG A 577 31.23 -19.76 -23.76
C ARG A 577 31.15 -20.85 -24.84
N PRO A 578 30.00 -21.04 -25.52
CA PRO A 578 29.98 -21.84 -26.74
C PRO A 578 30.69 -21.11 -27.89
N GLN A 579 31.36 -21.88 -28.74
CA GLN A 579 31.98 -21.46 -30.00
C GLN A 579 30.93 -21.16 -31.07
#